data_AF-A0A7S0H5I8-F1
#
_entry.id   AF-A0A7S0H5I8-F1
#
_cell.length_a   1.000
_cell.length_b   1.000
_cell.length_c   1.000
_cell.angle_alpha   90.00
_cell.angle_beta   90.00
_cell.angle_gamma   90.00
#
_symmetry.space_group_name_H-M   'P 1'
#
loop_
_entity.id
_entity.type
_entity.pdbx_description
1 polymer ?
#
loop_
_entity_poly.entity_id
_entity_poly.type
_entity_poly.pdbx_seq_one_letter_code
_entity_poly.pdbx_strand_id
1 'polypeptide(L)'
;GGWGGLGEVFNLTFLLEDVMGKDGHYPLDWETFQRNNEHQQLHIVAAAPLTRRSIALSQRSGHFDSLPELFNCMKASMNVPGLAGPPQYLPSNQSGDSLHLLSEDWGSMEGRCEPLVDALLYEPIPYRQAVSDGATHVLVLRTRAEDAEVLGENNAGGIWEHHICDNYFKRYGLHGAASFMKQLGDKRIYAEDVLTFNTAASEKSVEVPPPFGGRRASKENGERNKAYVMNMVPTNGCQIAEMEMDRAKLLKGLREGFAAAFDALATEEQMEAYGRGEEAAEKFFPESCLLSEYDFTTCARERLLEAGVKIYKETDRNSRLLSALDVVSAIATKPIRAPFSLFQKIRERRRARREQEASPSRVPIPVPVRIQTERGPRP
;
A
#
# COMPACT_ATOMS: atom_id res chain seq x y z
N GLY A 1 -6.11 -32.40 -9.61
CA GLY A 1 -5.22 -32.00 -10.73
C GLY A 1 -4.90 -30.53 -10.55
N GLY A 2 -3.63 -30.17 -10.66
CA GLY A 2 -3.04 -29.01 -10.00
C GLY A 2 -3.48 -27.65 -10.52
N TRP A 3 -3.94 -26.80 -9.60
CA TRP A 3 -3.81 -25.35 -9.72
C TRP A 3 -2.35 -24.97 -9.38
N GLY A 4 -1.43 -25.39 -10.24
CA GLY A 4 -0.05 -24.93 -10.22
C GLY A 4 -0.01 -23.50 -10.75
N GLY A 5 0.27 -22.55 -9.86
CA GLY A 5 0.70 -21.20 -10.21
C GLY A 5 -0.37 -20.32 -10.86
N LEU A 6 -1.38 -19.90 -10.10
CA LEU A 6 -1.79 -18.50 -10.27
C LEU A 6 -0.60 -17.69 -9.78
N GLY A 7 0.21 -17.20 -10.72
CA GLY A 7 1.31 -16.31 -10.42
C GLY A 7 0.78 -15.09 -9.66
N GLU A 8 1.63 -14.51 -8.83
CA GLU A 8 1.34 -13.25 -8.16
C GLU A 8 0.94 -12.21 -9.23
N VAL A 9 -0.25 -11.62 -9.09
CA VAL A 9 -0.70 -10.54 -9.98
C VAL A 9 0.14 -9.30 -9.72
N PHE A 10 0.46 -9.06 -8.44
CA PHE A 10 1.35 -8.00 -8.00
C PHE A 10 2.64 -8.58 -7.43
N ASN A 11 3.76 -8.34 -8.10
CA ASN A 11 5.08 -8.69 -7.60
C ASN A 11 5.59 -7.58 -6.67
N LEU A 12 5.26 -7.70 -5.38
CA LEU A 12 5.69 -6.74 -4.36
C LEU A 12 7.21 -6.71 -4.18
N THR A 13 7.90 -7.81 -4.45
CA THR A 13 9.37 -7.86 -4.41
C THR A 13 9.98 -6.98 -5.51
N PHE A 14 9.48 -7.05 -6.74
CA PHE A 14 9.90 -6.15 -7.81
C PHE A 14 9.65 -4.68 -7.44
N LEU A 15 8.45 -4.36 -6.97
CA LEU A 15 8.11 -2.98 -6.58
C LEU A 15 9.02 -2.45 -5.46
N LEU A 16 9.20 -3.22 -4.39
CA LEU A 16 9.90 -2.72 -3.21
C LEU A 16 11.42 -2.82 -3.38
N GLU A 17 11.95 -3.91 -3.92
CA GLU A 17 13.39 -4.14 -4.01
C GLU A 17 14.00 -3.63 -5.31
N ASP A 18 13.39 -3.93 -6.47
CA ASP A 18 13.97 -3.56 -7.77
C ASP A 18 13.61 -2.11 -8.17
N VAL A 19 12.47 -1.59 -7.72
CA VAL A 19 12.08 -0.20 -7.98
C VAL A 19 12.49 0.71 -6.83
N MET A 20 12.05 0.43 -5.60
CA MET A 20 12.29 1.33 -4.46
C MET A 20 13.58 1.04 -3.67
N GLY A 21 14.24 -0.09 -3.92
CA GLY A 21 15.44 -0.48 -3.20
C GLY A 21 16.62 0.45 -3.47
N LYS A 22 17.69 0.29 -2.69
CA LYS A 22 18.88 1.17 -2.73
C LYS A 22 19.48 1.33 -4.14
N ASP A 23 19.49 0.26 -4.92
CA ASP A 23 20.00 0.21 -6.29
C ASP A 23 18.87 0.19 -7.33
N GLY A 24 17.64 0.50 -6.92
CA GLY A 24 16.45 0.41 -7.74
C GLY A 24 16.27 1.59 -8.70
N HIS A 25 15.21 1.53 -9.50
CA HIS A 25 14.87 2.58 -10.47
C HIS A 25 14.50 3.92 -9.82
N TYR A 26 13.79 3.88 -8.70
CA TYR A 26 13.39 5.04 -7.91
C TYR A 26 13.70 4.77 -6.43
N PRO A 27 14.99 4.78 -6.04
CA PRO A 27 15.40 4.41 -4.71
C PRO A 27 14.75 5.32 -3.67
N LEU A 28 14.23 4.73 -2.59
CA LEU A 28 13.77 5.49 -1.44
C LEU A 28 14.97 6.18 -0.78
N ASP A 29 14.88 7.49 -0.57
CA ASP A 29 15.87 8.25 0.21
C ASP A 29 15.73 7.89 1.70
N TRP A 30 16.43 6.84 2.11
CA TRP A 30 16.35 6.30 3.46
C TRP A 30 16.79 7.30 4.54
N GLU A 31 17.82 8.11 4.28
CA GLU A 31 18.32 9.07 5.26
C GLU A 31 17.31 10.20 5.48
N THR A 32 16.70 10.70 4.40
CA THR A 32 15.62 11.70 4.51
C THR A 32 14.37 11.09 5.14
N PHE A 33 14.01 9.86 4.78
CA PHE A 33 12.92 9.14 5.43
C PHE A 33 13.13 9.03 6.95
N GLN A 34 14.31 8.60 7.41
CA GLN A 34 14.59 8.46 8.84
C GLN A 34 14.44 9.78 9.58
N ARG A 35 15.02 10.88 9.04
CA ARG A 35 14.88 12.22 9.64
C ARG A 35 13.42 12.66 9.73
N ASN A 36 12.63 12.42 8.68
CA ASN A 36 11.21 12.77 8.70
C ASN A 36 10.42 11.89 9.67
N ASN A 37 10.75 10.60 9.76
CA ASN A 37 10.09 9.63 10.64
C ASN A 37 10.27 9.96 12.14
N GLU A 38 11.38 10.61 12.51
CA GLU A 38 11.60 11.12 13.87
C GLU A 38 10.60 12.21 14.25
N HIS A 39 10.14 13.01 13.29
CA HIS A 39 9.19 14.09 13.48
C HIS A 39 7.73 13.65 13.28
N GLN A 40 7.49 12.82 12.27
CA GLN A 40 6.19 12.30 11.90
C GLN A 40 6.30 10.80 11.68
N GLN A 41 5.96 10.03 12.72
CA GLN A 41 6.12 8.58 12.71
C GLN A 41 5.22 7.93 11.67
N LEU A 42 5.82 7.11 10.80
CA LEU A 42 5.12 6.23 9.89
C LEU A 42 4.61 5.01 10.64
N HIS A 43 3.30 4.81 10.58
CA HIS A 43 2.63 3.62 11.07
C HIS A 43 2.05 2.88 9.86
N ILE A 44 2.57 1.69 9.60
CA ILE A 44 2.11 0.81 8.52
C ILE A 44 1.09 -0.15 9.11
N VAL A 45 -0.17 -0.06 8.69
CA VAL A 45 -1.20 -0.97 9.21
C VAL A 45 -1.26 -2.24 8.38
N ALA A 46 -1.38 -3.38 9.04
CA ALA A 46 -1.64 -4.68 8.41
C ALA A 46 -2.76 -5.40 9.17
N ALA A 47 -3.35 -6.41 8.53
CA ALA A 47 -4.35 -7.25 9.17
C ALA A 47 -3.73 -8.56 9.66
N ALA A 48 -4.13 -8.96 10.87
CA ALA A 48 -3.71 -10.17 11.56
C ALA A 48 -4.88 -11.18 11.57
N PRO A 49 -5.07 -11.97 10.49
CA PRO A 49 -6.22 -12.83 10.28
C PRO A 49 -6.48 -13.88 11.36
N LEU A 50 -5.45 -14.34 12.08
CA LEU A 50 -5.61 -15.39 13.08
C LEU A 50 -6.10 -14.81 14.42
N THR A 51 -5.50 -13.70 14.86
CA THR A 51 -5.94 -12.94 16.03
C THR A 51 -7.14 -12.02 15.77
N ARG A 52 -7.52 -11.85 14.50
CA ARG A 52 -8.63 -11.02 14.03
C ARG A 52 -8.54 -9.56 14.49
N ARG A 53 -7.37 -8.95 14.30
CA ARG A 53 -7.13 -7.54 14.62
C ARG A 53 -6.36 -6.83 13.52
N SER A 54 -6.44 -5.51 13.49
CA SER A 54 -5.43 -4.70 12.80
C SER A 54 -4.19 -4.53 13.69
N ILE A 55 -3.02 -4.37 13.07
CA ILE A 55 -1.75 -4.15 13.75
C ILE A 55 -1.04 -2.97 13.09
N ALA A 56 -0.62 -2.01 13.90
CA ALA A 56 0.27 -0.92 13.49
C ALA A 56 1.73 -1.35 13.61
N LEU A 57 2.43 -1.35 12.47
CA LEU A 57 3.85 -1.63 12.37
C LEU A 57 4.59 -0.30 12.29
N SER A 58 5.40 -0.01 13.30
CA SER A 58 6.16 1.24 13.40
C SER A 58 7.59 0.99 13.89
N GLN A 59 8.49 1.92 13.56
CA GLN A 59 9.85 1.93 14.11
C GLN A 59 9.84 2.03 15.64
N ARG A 60 8.94 2.81 16.22
CA ARG A 60 8.84 3.00 17.68
C ARG A 60 8.53 1.70 18.42
N SER A 61 7.68 0.85 17.86
CA SER A 61 7.40 -0.48 18.39
C SER A 61 8.46 -1.51 17.98
N GLY A 62 9.50 -1.07 17.28
CA GLY A 62 10.65 -1.86 16.87
C GLY A 62 10.42 -2.70 15.64
N HIS A 63 9.36 -2.49 14.84
CA HIS A 63 9.04 -3.35 13.69
C HIS A 63 10.01 -3.20 12.51
N PHE A 64 10.63 -2.03 12.38
CA PHE A 64 11.66 -1.77 11.39
C PHE A 64 12.64 -0.72 11.89
N ASP A 65 13.93 -0.95 11.68
CA ASP A 65 15.01 0.03 11.87
C ASP A 65 15.89 0.16 10.62
N SER A 66 15.58 -0.61 9.57
CA SER A 66 16.30 -0.65 8.31
C SER A 66 15.34 -0.67 7.11
N LEU A 67 15.86 -0.28 5.93
CA LEU A 67 15.09 -0.28 4.69
C LEU A 67 14.49 -1.66 4.36
N PRO A 68 15.23 -2.80 4.48
CA PRO A 68 14.63 -4.11 4.23
C PRO A 68 13.50 -4.48 5.21
N GLU A 69 13.60 -4.10 6.49
CA GLU A 69 12.54 -4.35 7.47
C GLU A 69 11.31 -3.49 7.21
N LEU A 70 11.51 -2.22 6.82
CA LEU A 70 10.43 -1.35 6.37
C LEU A 70 9.72 -2.00 5.17
N PHE A 71 10.47 -2.55 4.21
CA PHE A 71 9.91 -3.23 3.06
C PHE A 71 9.11 -4.46 3.46
N ASN A 72 9.55 -5.24 4.44
CA ASN A 72 8.76 -6.36 4.95
C ASN A 72 7.43 -5.88 5.59
N CYS A 73 7.45 -4.78 6.33
CA CYS A 73 6.22 -4.18 6.88
C CYS A 73 5.28 -3.71 5.77
N MET A 74 5.81 -3.03 4.74
CA MET A 74 5.01 -2.61 3.58
C MET A 74 4.48 -3.82 2.79
N LYS A 75 5.28 -4.87 2.60
CA LYS A 75 4.81 -6.12 1.98
C LYS A 75 3.61 -6.67 2.74
N ALA A 76 3.65 -6.69 4.07
CA ALA A 76 2.53 -7.17 4.88
C ALA A 76 1.26 -6.33 4.66
N SER A 77 1.40 -5.00 4.69
CA SER A 77 0.30 -4.04 4.49
C SER A 77 -0.29 -4.05 3.09
N MET A 78 0.50 -4.38 2.06
CA MET A 78 0.09 -4.42 0.64
C MET A 78 -0.27 -5.83 0.15
N ASN A 79 -0.25 -6.83 1.04
CA ASN A 79 -0.44 -8.23 0.67
C ASN A 79 -1.92 -8.56 0.47
N VAL A 80 -2.49 -8.05 -0.64
CA VAL A 80 -3.89 -8.25 -0.99
C VAL A 80 -4.17 -9.75 -1.16
N PRO A 81 -5.08 -10.33 -0.36
CA PRO A 81 -5.36 -11.77 -0.36
C PRO A 81 -5.64 -12.32 -1.77
N GLY A 82 -4.84 -13.29 -2.17
CA GLY A 82 -4.95 -13.98 -3.45
C GLY A 82 -4.38 -13.23 -4.66
N LEU A 83 -3.86 -12.01 -4.49
CA LEU A 83 -3.27 -11.20 -5.58
C LEU A 83 -1.78 -10.93 -5.40
N ALA A 84 -1.31 -10.77 -4.16
CA ALA A 84 0.04 -10.27 -3.85
C ALA A 84 0.95 -11.31 -3.14
N GLY A 85 0.64 -12.60 -3.27
CA GLY A 85 1.46 -13.70 -2.75
C GLY A 85 0.98 -14.28 -1.41
N PRO A 86 1.77 -15.17 -0.78
CA PRO A 86 1.42 -15.80 0.50
C PRO A 86 1.37 -14.79 1.66
N PRO A 87 0.69 -15.08 2.79
CA PRO A 87 0.72 -14.23 3.98
C PRO A 87 2.17 -13.93 4.41
N GLN A 88 2.40 -12.70 4.87
CA GLN A 88 3.72 -12.29 5.35
C GLN A 88 3.90 -12.68 6.81
N TYR A 89 5.12 -13.07 7.19
CA TYR A 89 5.48 -13.39 8.56
C TYR A 89 6.65 -12.51 8.94
N LEU A 90 6.42 -11.56 9.84
CA LEU A 90 7.49 -10.70 10.33
C LEU A 90 8.22 -11.38 11.47
N PRO A 91 9.56 -11.24 11.56
CA PRO A 91 10.30 -11.70 12.72
C PRO A 91 9.73 -11.02 13.98
N SER A 92 9.63 -11.78 15.05
CA SER A 92 9.25 -11.23 16.34
C SER A 92 10.41 -10.42 16.87
N ASN A 93 10.17 -9.14 17.15
CA ASN A 93 11.18 -8.27 17.72
C ASN A 93 11.11 -8.39 19.25
N GLN A 94 12.26 -8.27 19.91
CA GLN A 94 12.43 -8.54 21.34
C GLN A 94 11.62 -7.59 22.27
N SER A 95 10.88 -6.64 21.71
CA SER A 95 10.14 -5.57 22.39
C SER A 95 8.81 -6.00 23.04
N GLY A 96 8.45 -7.29 23.03
CA GLY A 96 7.33 -7.81 23.82
C GLY A 96 5.93 -7.52 23.27
N ASP A 97 5.82 -6.76 22.17
CA ASP A 97 4.58 -6.67 21.40
C ASP A 97 4.38 -8.00 20.67
N SER A 98 3.57 -8.85 21.30
CA SER A 98 3.44 -10.26 20.93
C SER A 98 2.69 -10.38 19.60
N LEU A 99 3.45 -10.33 18.49
CA LEU A 99 3.15 -11.05 17.24
C LEU A 99 3.27 -12.57 17.44
N HIS A 100 3.72 -13.00 18.62
CA HIS A 100 3.56 -14.35 19.11
C HIS A 100 2.11 -14.61 19.53
N LEU A 101 1.55 -15.67 19.00
CA LEU A 101 0.29 -16.24 19.47
C LEU A 101 0.50 -16.76 20.89
N LEU A 102 0.00 -16.04 21.89
CA LEU A 102 -0.22 -16.62 23.21
C LEU A 102 -1.50 -17.45 23.16
N SER A 103 -1.38 -18.75 22.89
CA SER A 103 -2.47 -19.69 23.11
C SER A 103 -1.96 -20.96 23.77
N GLU A 104 -2.54 -21.25 24.94
CA GLU A 104 -2.21 -22.41 25.79
C GLU A 104 -2.81 -23.74 25.28
N ASP A 105 -3.64 -23.74 24.22
CA ASP A 105 -4.48 -24.90 23.87
C ASP A 105 -4.47 -25.29 22.38
N TRP A 106 -3.36 -25.05 21.68
CA TRP A 106 -3.10 -25.68 20.37
C TRP A 106 -1.76 -26.38 20.43
N GLY A 107 -1.76 -27.63 20.91
CA GLY A 107 -0.57 -28.43 21.16
C GLY A 107 0.48 -28.29 20.06
N SER A 108 1.64 -27.72 20.42
CA SER A 108 2.83 -27.51 19.58
C SER A 108 2.79 -26.34 18.55
N MET A 109 2.49 -25.11 19.00
CA MET A 109 2.72 -23.87 18.21
C MET A 109 3.70 -22.85 18.82
N GLU A 110 4.59 -23.26 19.74
CA GLU A 110 5.72 -22.42 20.15
C GLU A 110 6.56 -22.03 18.92
N GLY A 111 6.63 -20.73 18.63
CA GLY A 111 7.48 -20.17 17.57
C GLY A 111 6.80 -19.82 16.24
N ARG A 112 5.47 -19.89 16.09
CA ARG A 112 4.81 -19.35 14.88
C ARG A 112 4.45 -17.87 15.05
N CYS A 113 4.90 -17.03 14.12
CA CYS A 113 4.50 -15.63 14.02
C CYS A 113 3.07 -15.52 13.48
N GLU A 114 2.34 -14.49 13.91
CA GLU A 114 1.06 -14.10 13.33
C GLU A 114 1.21 -13.89 11.81
N PRO A 115 0.42 -14.57 10.96
CA PRO A 115 0.40 -14.27 9.54
C PRO A 115 -0.22 -12.90 9.33
N LEU A 116 0.38 -12.08 8.46
CA LEU A 116 -0.09 -10.74 8.13
C LEU A 116 -0.51 -10.67 6.66
N VAL A 117 -1.60 -9.96 6.42
CA VAL A 117 -2.13 -9.63 5.09
C VAL A 117 -2.49 -8.15 5.05
N ASP A 118 -2.94 -7.69 3.87
CA ASP A 118 -3.34 -6.30 3.67
C ASP A 118 -4.34 -5.80 4.71
N ALA A 119 -4.16 -4.54 5.14
CA ALA A 119 -5.00 -3.90 6.14
C ALA A 119 -6.49 -3.85 5.74
N LEU A 120 -6.81 -3.89 4.43
CA LEU A 120 -8.18 -3.88 3.93
C LEU A 120 -9.07 -4.88 4.67
N LEU A 121 -8.53 -6.01 5.11
CA LEU A 121 -9.31 -7.05 5.78
C LEU A 121 -9.98 -6.53 7.06
N TYR A 122 -9.32 -5.69 7.86
CA TYR A 122 -9.83 -5.27 9.18
C TYR A 122 -9.77 -3.76 9.44
N GLU A 123 -9.01 -3.01 8.66
CA GLU A 123 -8.94 -1.55 8.77
C GLU A 123 -8.64 -0.94 7.40
N PRO A 124 -9.62 -0.95 6.46
CA PRO A 124 -9.47 -0.34 5.14
C PRO A 124 -9.04 1.12 5.16
N ILE A 125 -9.39 1.84 6.24
CA ILE A 125 -9.02 3.23 6.46
C ILE A 125 -8.38 3.33 7.87
N PRO A 126 -7.05 3.43 7.97
CA PRO A 126 -6.32 3.33 9.24
C PRO A 126 -6.39 4.56 10.17
N TYR A 127 -7.50 5.31 10.14
CA TYR A 127 -7.66 6.50 10.99
C TYR A 127 -7.96 6.13 12.44
N ARG A 128 -8.60 4.97 12.69
CA ARG A 128 -8.89 4.48 14.05
C ARG A 128 -7.58 4.22 14.79
N GLN A 129 -6.59 3.64 14.10
CA GLN A 129 -5.24 3.46 14.63
C GLN A 129 -4.57 4.80 14.94
N ALA A 130 -4.64 5.79 14.04
CA ALA A 130 -4.07 7.12 14.29
C ALA A 130 -4.65 7.77 15.56
N VAL A 131 -5.97 7.68 15.77
CA VAL A 131 -6.62 8.20 16.98
C VAL A 131 -6.24 7.39 18.22
N SER A 132 -6.15 6.06 18.10
CA SER A 132 -5.67 5.20 19.18
C SER A 132 -4.24 5.53 19.61
N ASP A 133 -3.41 6.04 18.68
CA ASP A 133 -2.05 6.48 18.93
C ASP A 133 -1.98 7.92 19.48
N GLY A 134 -3.14 8.57 19.69
CA GLY A 134 -3.28 9.87 20.33
C GLY A 134 -3.52 11.04 19.37
N ALA A 135 -3.75 10.78 18.08
CA ALA A 135 -4.11 11.85 17.14
C ALA A 135 -5.48 12.45 17.50
N THR A 136 -5.53 13.78 17.63
CA THR A 136 -6.76 14.53 17.90
C THR A 136 -7.37 15.13 16.64
N HIS A 137 -6.55 15.32 15.60
CA HIS A 137 -6.95 15.83 14.29
C HIS A 137 -6.43 14.86 13.24
N VAL A 138 -7.32 14.36 12.38
CA VAL A 138 -6.97 13.35 11.39
C VAL A 138 -7.43 13.80 10.00
N LEU A 139 -6.46 13.91 9.11
CA LEU A 139 -6.68 14.08 7.68
C LEU A 139 -6.80 12.70 7.04
N VAL A 140 -7.95 12.38 6.46
CA VAL A 140 -8.21 11.10 5.82
C VAL A 140 -8.20 11.29 4.31
N LEU A 141 -7.27 10.64 3.63
CA LEU A 141 -7.20 10.60 2.17
C LEU A 141 -7.85 9.31 1.70
N ARG A 142 -8.89 9.40 0.87
CA ARG A 142 -9.52 8.22 0.26
C ARG A 142 -9.36 8.26 -1.25
N THR A 143 -9.14 7.10 -1.86
CA THR A 143 -9.05 6.94 -3.31
C THR A 143 -10.40 6.61 -3.95
N ARG A 144 -11.35 6.10 -3.16
CA ARG A 144 -12.71 5.83 -3.62
C ARG A 144 -13.54 7.12 -3.54
N ALA A 145 -14.22 7.45 -4.64
CA ALA A 145 -15.04 8.65 -4.78
C ALA A 145 -16.18 8.68 -3.74
N GLU A 146 -16.72 9.88 -3.49
CA GLU A 146 -17.77 10.10 -2.49
C GLU A 146 -19.06 9.34 -2.80
N ASP A 147 -19.44 9.28 -4.07
CA ASP A 147 -20.66 8.62 -4.58
C ASP A 147 -20.49 7.13 -4.87
N ALA A 148 -19.30 6.57 -4.66
CA ALA A 148 -19.02 5.18 -4.99
C ALA A 148 -19.81 4.22 -4.10
N GLU A 149 -20.54 3.30 -4.73
CA GLU A 149 -21.27 2.25 -4.03
C GLU A 149 -20.30 1.35 -3.25
N VAL A 150 -20.39 1.27 -1.92
CA VAL A 150 -19.43 0.54 -1.08
C VAL A 150 -19.68 -0.96 -1.08
N LEU A 151 -20.93 -1.40 -0.90
CA LEU A 151 -21.27 -2.81 -0.71
C LEU A 151 -21.49 -3.59 -2.02
N GLY A 152 -21.55 -2.86 -3.15
CA GLY A 152 -21.86 -3.40 -4.47
C GLY A 152 -23.33 -3.82 -4.63
N GLU A 153 -23.75 -4.01 -5.87
CA GLU A 153 -25.12 -4.38 -6.21
C GLU A 153 -25.60 -5.60 -5.40
N ASN A 154 -26.72 -5.43 -4.69
CA ASN A 154 -27.37 -6.45 -3.86
C ASN A 154 -26.54 -7.00 -2.68
N ASN A 155 -25.45 -6.34 -2.26
CA ASN A 155 -24.54 -6.84 -1.22
C ASN A 155 -24.01 -8.25 -1.54
N ALA A 156 -23.91 -8.60 -2.82
CA ALA A 156 -23.67 -9.98 -3.24
C ALA A 156 -22.18 -10.37 -3.25
N GLY A 157 -21.28 -9.42 -2.99
CA GLY A 157 -19.83 -9.63 -3.13
C GLY A 157 -19.40 -9.89 -4.58
N GLY A 158 -18.15 -9.55 -4.89
CA GLY A 158 -17.57 -9.87 -6.20
C GLY A 158 -16.97 -11.28 -6.23
N ILE A 159 -16.43 -11.63 -7.40
CA ILE A 159 -15.63 -12.85 -7.59
C ILE A 159 -14.42 -12.85 -6.63
N TRP A 160 -13.88 -11.67 -6.33
CA TRP A 160 -12.71 -11.54 -5.48
C TRP A 160 -12.98 -12.01 -4.04
N GLU A 161 -14.06 -11.56 -3.39
CA GLU A 161 -14.39 -11.94 -2.02
C GLU A 161 -14.81 -13.41 -1.93
N HIS A 162 -15.69 -13.86 -2.84
CA HIS A 162 -16.31 -15.18 -2.74
C HIS A 162 -15.44 -16.34 -3.24
N HIS A 163 -14.53 -16.07 -4.17
CA HIS A 163 -13.69 -17.11 -4.77
C HIS A 163 -12.21 -16.90 -4.49
N ILE A 164 -11.67 -15.71 -4.75
CA ILE A 164 -10.22 -15.47 -4.64
C ILE A 164 -9.80 -15.47 -3.17
N CYS A 165 -10.40 -14.61 -2.35
CA CYS A 165 -10.12 -14.51 -0.91
C CYS A 165 -10.48 -15.80 -0.17
N ASP A 166 -11.63 -16.40 -0.45
CA ASP A 166 -12.06 -17.64 0.21
C ASP A 166 -11.04 -18.77 0.01
N ASN A 167 -10.61 -19.00 -1.24
CA ASN A 167 -9.62 -20.03 -1.54
C ASN A 167 -8.26 -19.70 -0.95
N TYR A 168 -7.85 -18.43 -1.03
CA TYR A 168 -6.61 -17.95 -0.43
C TYR A 168 -6.56 -18.26 1.06
N PHE A 169 -7.51 -17.77 1.85
CA PHE A 169 -7.49 -17.93 3.30
C PHE A 169 -7.64 -19.40 3.71
N LYS A 170 -8.50 -20.18 3.04
CA LYS A 170 -8.63 -21.63 3.29
C LYS A 170 -7.33 -22.38 3.03
N ARG A 171 -6.58 -22.03 1.98
CA ARG A 171 -5.28 -22.64 1.67
C ARG A 171 -4.27 -22.47 2.80
N TYR A 172 -4.32 -21.35 3.52
CA TYR A 172 -3.43 -21.05 4.65
C TYR A 172 -4.05 -21.38 6.02
N GLY A 173 -5.18 -22.09 6.07
CA GLY A 173 -5.85 -22.47 7.32
C GLY A 173 -6.54 -21.31 8.06
N LEU A 174 -6.73 -20.17 7.41
CA LEU A 174 -7.29 -18.93 7.98
C LEU A 174 -8.81 -18.86 7.77
N HIS A 175 -9.53 -19.90 8.17
CA HIS A 175 -10.97 -20.05 7.89
C HIS A 175 -11.82 -18.89 8.42
N GLY A 176 -11.46 -18.32 9.59
CA GLY A 176 -12.16 -17.16 10.15
C GLY A 176 -12.11 -15.93 9.24
N ALA A 177 -10.95 -15.64 8.66
CA ALA A 177 -10.78 -14.55 7.68
C ALA A 177 -11.54 -14.84 6.38
N ALA A 178 -11.53 -16.09 5.90
CA ALA A 178 -12.32 -16.51 4.74
C ALA A 178 -13.83 -16.25 4.94
N SER A 179 -14.37 -16.65 6.09
CA SER A 179 -15.77 -16.41 6.46
C SER A 179 -16.08 -14.93 6.61
N PHE A 180 -15.15 -14.14 7.14
CA PHE A 180 -15.30 -12.69 7.31
C PHE A 180 -15.42 -11.98 5.96
N MET A 181 -14.53 -12.25 5.00
CA MET A 181 -14.58 -11.66 3.65
C MET A 181 -15.85 -12.07 2.91
N LYS A 182 -16.29 -13.32 3.02
CA LYS A 182 -17.55 -13.79 2.43
C LYS A 182 -18.79 -13.06 2.95
N GLN A 183 -18.71 -12.51 4.16
CA GLN A 183 -19.78 -11.72 4.77
C GLN A 183 -19.62 -10.22 4.50
N LEU A 184 -18.67 -9.84 3.62
CA LEU A 184 -18.33 -8.46 3.29
C LEU A 184 -17.94 -7.64 4.52
N GLY A 185 -17.27 -8.27 5.48
CA GLY A 185 -16.92 -7.62 6.75
C GLY A 185 -16.02 -6.39 6.56
N ASP A 186 -15.08 -6.45 5.62
CA ASP A 186 -14.19 -5.36 5.21
C ASP A 186 -15.00 -4.17 4.65
N LYS A 187 -15.94 -4.43 3.75
CA LYS A 187 -16.80 -3.39 3.17
C LYS A 187 -17.76 -2.78 4.19
N ARG A 188 -18.22 -3.57 5.17
CA ARG A 188 -19.02 -3.06 6.29
C ARG A 188 -18.22 -2.12 7.17
N ILE A 189 -16.98 -2.47 7.52
CA ILE A 189 -16.08 -1.56 8.25
C ILE A 189 -15.86 -0.27 7.46
N TYR A 190 -15.57 -0.38 6.16
CA TYR A 190 -15.42 0.80 5.30
C TYR A 190 -16.69 1.67 5.32
N ALA A 191 -17.88 1.06 5.19
CA ALA A 191 -19.15 1.80 5.22
C ALA A 191 -19.38 2.51 6.57
N GLU A 192 -19.09 1.84 7.69
CA GLU A 192 -19.15 2.44 9.03
C GLU A 192 -18.21 3.65 9.16
N ASP A 193 -17.01 3.55 8.60
CA ASP A 193 -16.03 4.63 8.61
C ASP A 193 -16.50 5.84 7.79
N VAL A 194 -17.09 5.60 6.62
CA VAL A 194 -17.68 6.68 5.81
C VAL A 194 -18.80 7.39 6.55
N LEU A 195 -19.69 6.66 7.24
CA LEU A 195 -20.73 7.28 8.06
C LEU A 195 -20.15 8.12 9.21
N THR A 196 -19.05 7.66 9.81
CA THR A 196 -18.32 8.40 10.83
C THR A 196 -17.76 9.71 10.26
N PHE A 197 -17.19 9.68 9.05
CA PHE A 197 -16.68 10.89 8.39
C PHE A 197 -17.78 11.87 8.00
N ASN A 198 -18.92 11.37 7.51
CA ASN A 198 -20.06 12.23 7.18
C ASN A 198 -20.60 12.93 8.43
N THR A 199 -20.63 12.23 9.56
CA THR A 199 -20.95 12.83 10.86
C THR A 199 -19.93 13.92 11.22
N ALA A 200 -18.63 13.61 11.05
CA ALA A 200 -17.54 14.53 11.37
C ALA A 200 -17.53 15.81 10.53
N ALA A 201 -18.00 15.75 9.29
CA ALA A 201 -18.13 16.93 8.44
C ALA A 201 -19.18 17.94 8.96
N SER A 202 -20.16 17.46 9.74
CA SER A 202 -21.25 18.30 10.29
C SER A 202 -21.03 18.71 11.74
N GLU A 203 -20.15 18.01 12.46
CA GLU A 203 -19.91 18.19 13.89
C GLU A 203 -18.53 18.78 14.18
N LYS A 204 -18.32 19.26 15.42
CA LYS A 204 -16.98 19.71 15.83
C LYS A 204 -16.02 18.54 16.01
N SER A 205 -16.47 17.41 16.55
CA SER A 205 -15.61 16.23 16.79
C SER A 205 -16.47 14.97 16.86
N VAL A 206 -15.95 13.84 16.41
CA VAL A 206 -16.68 12.56 16.44
C VAL A 206 -16.05 11.58 17.39
N GLU A 207 -16.87 10.69 17.96
CA GLU A 207 -16.37 9.51 18.65
C GLU A 207 -15.83 8.51 17.63
N VAL A 208 -14.55 8.18 17.76
CA VAL A 208 -13.87 7.25 16.87
C VAL A 208 -13.91 5.85 17.49
N PRO A 209 -14.43 4.84 16.76
CA PRO A 209 -14.40 3.46 17.22
C PRO A 209 -12.95 2.97 17.38
N PRO A 210 -12.69 2.02 18.29
CA PRO A 210 -11.35 1.46 18.44
C PRO A 210 -10.91 0.74 17.15
N PRO A 211 -9.58 0.57 16.95
CA PRO A 211 -9.06 -0.32 15.93
C PRO A 211 -9.70 -1.71 16.00
N PHE A 212 -9.85 -2.39 14.86
CA PHE A 212 -10.56 -3.66 14.80
C PHE A 212 -9.84 -4.72 15.65
N GLY A 213 -10.60 -5.43 16.49
CA GLY A 213 -10.05 -6.39 17.46
C GLY A 213 -9.32 -5.74 18.65
N GLY A 214 -9.21 -4.41 18.69
CA GLY A 214 -8.66 -3.66 19.82
C GLY A 214 -9.57 -3.70 21.05
N ARG A 215 -8.98 -3.68 22.25
CA ARG A 215 -9.77 -3.55 23.49
C ARG A 215 -10.39 -2.16 23.53
N ARG A 216 -11.70 -2.07 23.81
CA ARG A 216 -12.32 -0.78 24.16
C ARG A 216 -11.60 -0.21 25.37
N ALA A 217 -11.07 1.01 25.25
CA ALA A 217 -10.58 1.74 26.40
C ALA A 217 -11.67 1.75 27.48
N SER A 218 -11.31 1.51 28.74
CA SER A 218 -12.28 1.54 29.83
C SER A 218 -13.00 2.89 29.82
N LYS A 219 -14.33 2.87 30.03
CA LYS A 219 -15.20 4.07 30.03
C LYS A 219 -14.77 5.15 31.04
N GLU A 220 -13.86 4.84 31.95
CA GLU A 220 -13.35 5.76 32.97
C GLU A 220 -12.60 6.97 32.39
N ASN A 221 -12.15 6.93 31.12
CA ASN A 221 -11.52 8.06 30.43
C ASN A 221 -12.31 8.51 29.19
N GLY A 222 -13.63 8.65 29.29
CA GLY A 222 -14.60 8.88 28.20
C GLY A 222 -14.37 10.03 27.20
N GLU A 223 -13.25 10.76 27.28
CA GLU A 223 -12.82 11.77 26.31
C GLU A 223 -11.75 11.29 25.31
N ARG A 224 -11.08 10.15 25.57
CA ARG A 224 -9.87 9.76 24.81
C ARG A 224 -10.08 9.31 23.37
N ASN A 225 -11.32 9.16 22.91
CA ASN A 225 -11.61 8.66 21.55
C ASN A 225 -12.29 9.70 20.65
N LYS A 226 -12.35 10.97 21.05
CA LYS A 226 -12.89 12.01 20.17
C LYS A 226 -11.80 12.59 19.29
N ALA A 227 -12.10 12.74 18.00
CA ALA A 227 -11.19 13.37 17.04
C ALA A 227 -11.93 14.30 16.08
N TYR A 228 -11.19 15.29 15.58
CA TYR A 228 -11.56 16.12 14.44
C TYR A 228 -11.12 15.37 13.19
N VAL A 229 -12.07 14.90 12.38
CA VAL A 229 -11.76 14.09 11.20
C VAL A 229 -12.17 14.85 9.95
N MET A 230 -11.22 15.09 9.07
CA MET A 230 -11.45 15.76 7.79
C MET A 230 -11.16 14.78 6.66
N ASN A 231 -12.20 14.48 5.90
CA ASN A 231 -12.19 13.50 4.82
C ASN A 231 -11.95 14.20 3.49
N MET A 232 -10.86 13.88 2.82
CA MET A 232 -10.49 14.37 1.50
C MET A 232 -10.73 13.24 0.49
N VAL A 233 -11.70 13.48 -0.40
CA VAL A 233 -12.17 12.50 -1.36
C VAL A 233 -12.23 13.09 -2.76
N PRO A 234 -11.91 12.29 -3.80
CA PRO A 234 -12.22 12.66 -5.17
C PRO A 234 -13.71 12.94 -5.34
N THR A 235 -14.03 13.89 -6.21
CA THR A 235 -15.39 14.26 -6.57
C THR A 235 -16.13 13.12 -7.29
N ASN A 236 -17.43 13.29 -7.49
CA ASN A 236 -18.31 12.26 -8.04
C ASN A 236 -17.85 11.77 -9.43
N GLY A 237 -17.91 10.45 -9.65
CA GLY A 237 -17.55 9.83 -10.93
C GLY A 237 -16.05 9.73 -11.22
N CYS A 238 -15.20 10.06 -10.25
CA CYS A 238 -13.73 10.03 -10.36
C CYS A 238 -13.11 8.69 -9.92
N GLN A 239 -13.94 7.65 -9.73
CA GLN A 239 -13.44 6.36 -9.27
C GLN A 239 -12.60 5.68 -10.36
N ILE A 240 -11.33 5.44 -10.06
CA ILE A 240 -10.47 4.56 -10.83
C ILE A 240 -10.87 3.11 -10.52
N ALA A 241 -11.06 2.30 -11.57
CA ALA A 241 -11.38 0.89 -11.42
C ALA A 241 -10.27 0.12 -10.70
N GLU A 242 -10.64 -0.93 -9.98
CA GLU A 242 -9.67 -1.85 -9.37
C GLU A 242 -8.79 -2.44 -10.48
N MET A 243 -7.46 -2.35 -10.30
CA MET A 243 -6.45 -2.78 -11.28
C MET A 243 -6.45 -2.00 -12.61
N GLU A 244 -6.91 -0.74 -12.61
CA GLU A 244 -6.76 0.13 -13.78
C GLU A 244 -5.29 0.32 -14.17
N MET A 245 -5.01 0.16 -15.47
CA MET A 245 -3.66 0.26 -16.04
C MET A 245 -3.58 1.36 -17.11
N ASP A 246 -4.72 1.91 -17.53
CA ASP A 246 -4.76 3.02 -18.47
C ASP A 246 -4.16 4.27 -17.83
N ARG A 247 -3.03 4.71 -18.37
CA ARG A 247 -2.27 5.86 -17.85
C ARG A 247 -3.09 7.15 -17.85
N ALA A 248 -3.97 7.35 -18.82
CA ALA A 248 -4.78 8.56 -18.89
C ALA A 248 -5.82 8.58 -17.76
N LYS A 249 -6.45 7.43 -17.47
CA LYS A 249 -7.35 7.31 -16.32
C LYS A 249 -6.63 7.43 -14.99
N LEU A 250 -5.43 6.85 -14.86
CA LEU A 250 -4.60 6.99 -13.67
C LEU A 250 -4.19 8.45 -13.43
N LEU A 251 -3.74 9.16 -14.48
CA LEU A 251 -3.43 10.59 -14.39
C LEU A 251 -4.66 11.41 -14.01
N LYS A 252 -5.82 11.09 -14.60
CA LYS A 252 -7.08 11.76 -14.28
C LYS A 252 -7.40 11.63 -12.79
N GLY A 253 -7.43 10.43 -12.24
CA GLY A 253 -7.73 10.27 -10.80
C GLY A 253 -6.64 10.83 -9.88
N LEU A 254 -5.37 10.85 -10.32
CA LEU A 254 -4.30 11.57 -9.59
C LEU A 254 -4.60 13.07 -9.51
N ARG A 255 -4.97 13.70 -10.64
CA ARG A 255 -5.34 15.12 -10.68
C ARG A 255 -6.55 15.42 -9.81
N GLU A 256 -7.58 14.56 -9.87
CA GLU A 256 -8.81 14.75 -9.10
C GLU A 256 -8.56 14.61 -7.60
N GLY A 257 -7.76 13.62 -7.18
CA GLY A 257 -7.33 13.49 -5.78
C GLY A 257 -6.48 14.67 -5.32
N PHE A 258 -5.56 15.15 -6.16
CA PHE A 258 -4.78 16.36 -5.86
C PHE A 258 -5.67 17.60 -5.75
N ALA A 259 -6.59 17.80 -6.69
CA ALA A 259 -7.50 18.95 -6.70
C ALA A 259 -8.33 19.01 -5.42
N ALA A 260 -8.89 17.87 -4.99
CA ALA A 260 -9.65 17.77 -3.74
C ALA A 260 -8.80 18.13 -2.52
N ALA A 261 -7.57 17.62 -2.44
CA ALA A 261 -6.66 17.96 -1.34
C ALA A 261 -6.20 19.43 -1.39
N PHE A 262 -5.95 19.98 -2.58
CA PHE A 262 -5.53 21.35 -2.77
C PHE A 262 -6.63 22.33 -2.38
N ASP A 263 -7.86 22.14 -2.84
CA ASP A 263 -9.01 22.97 -2.46
C ASP A 263 -9.27 22.93 -0.94
N ALA A 264 -8.98 21.80 -0.31
CA ALA A 264 -9.14 21.60 1.12
C ALA A 264 -8.05 22.24 1.99
N LEU A 265 -6.81 22.31 1.49
CA LEU A 265 -5.62 22.62 2.31
C LEU A 265 -4.83 23.84 1.85
N ALA A 266 -5.03 24.31 0.62
CA ALA A 266 -4.26 25.42 0.07
C ALA A 266 -4.57 26.73 0.81
N THR A 267 -3.55 27.57 0.97
CA THR A 267 -3.71 28.93 1.47
C THR A 267 -4.35 29.84 0.43
N GLU A 268 -4.88 30.99 0.84
CA GLU A 268 -5.42 32.00 -0.09
C GLU A 268 -4.35 32.43 -1.12
N GLU A 269 -3.11 32.64 -0.68
CA GLU A 269 -1.96 32.97 -1.55
C GLU A 269 -1.71 31.88 -2.60
N GLN A 270 -1.80 30.61 -2.21
CA GLN A 270 -1.64 29.48 -3.13
C GLN A 270 -2.81 29.41 -4.12
N MET A 271 -4.04 29.65 -3.67
CA MET A 271 -5.20 29.70 -4.56
C MET A 271 -5.10 30.87 -5.54
N GLU A 272 -4.58 32.03 -5.13
CA GLU A 272 -4.32 33.17 -6.02
C GLU A 272 -3.23 32.84 -7.06
N ALA A 273 -2.15 32.15 -6.65
CA ALA A 273 -1.04 31.83 -7.53
C ALA A 273 -1.34 30.69 -8.52
N TYR A 274 -2.04 29.65 -8.06
CA TYR A 274 -2.22 28.40 -8.80
C TYR A 274 -3.65 28.20 -9.32
N GLY A 275 -4.62 28.99 -8.86
CA GLY A 275 -6.02 28.80 -9.18
C GLY A 275 -6.68 27.82 -8.22
N ARG A 276 -7.88 27.35 -8.59
CA ARG A 276 -8.57 26.26 -7.87
C ARG A 276 -7.91 24.91 -8.11
N GLY A 277 -8.30 23.90 -7.35
CA GLY A 277 -7.70 22.57 -7.34
C GLY A 277 -7.52 21.95 -8.73
N GLU A 278 -8.51 22.06 -9.62
CA GLU A 278 -8.41 21.56 -11.00
C GLU A 278 -7.31 22.28 -11.81
N GLU A 279 -7.31 23.62 -11.80
CA GLU A 279 -6.30 24.43 -12.49
C GLU A 279 -4.89 24.19 -11.93
N ALA A 280 -4.78 24.03 -10.60
CA ALA A 280 -3.54 23.68 -9.94
C ALA A 280 -3.09 22.27 -10.36
N ALA A 281 -3.99 21.28 -10.38
CA ALA A 281 -3.69 19.91 -10.76
C ALA A 281 -3.17 19.80 -12.20
N GLU A 282 -3.73 20.56 -13.14
CA GLU A 282 -3.24 20.61 -14.52
C GLU A 282 -1.83 21.19 -14.63
N LYS A 283 -1.51 22.21 -13.81
CA LYS A 283 -0.17 22.80 -13.75
C LYS A 283 0.86 21.83 -13.16
N PHE A 284 0.50 21.09 -12.11
CA PHE A 284 1.41 20.16 -11.44
C PHE A 284 1.56 18.83 -12.17
N PHE A 285 0.50 18.35 -12.83
CA PHE A 285 0.48 17.08 -13.53
C PHE A 285 0.02 17.25 -14.99
N PRO A 286 0.78 17.96 -15.85
CA PRO A 286 0.37 18.22 -17.23
C PRO A 286 0.21 16.94 -18.06
N GLU A 287 -0.47 17.00 -19.21
CA GLU A 287 -0.67 15.82 -20.07
C GLU A 287 0.65 15.22 -20.58
N SER A 288 1.73 16.00 -20.58
CA SER A 288 3.07 15.51 -20.89
C SER A 288 3.54 14.40 -19.94
N CYS A 289 2.94 14.25 -18.75
CA CYS A 289 3.15 13.09 -17.89
C CYS A 289 2.76 11.77 -18.58
N LEU A 290 1.84 11.78 -19.54
CA LEU A 290 1.43 10.60 -20.32
C LEU A 290 2.44 10.23 -21.41
N LEU A 291 3.13 11.22 -21.98
CA LEU A 291 3.96 11.08 -23.19
C LEU A 291 5.31 10.41 -22.93
N SER A 292 5.68 10.24 -21.68
CA SER A 292 6.95 9.65 -21.34
C SER A 292 6.82 8.12 -21.37
N GLU A 293 7.27 7.48 -22.46
CA GLU A 293 7.47 6.01 -22.51
C GLU A 293 8.32 5.55 -21.32
N TYR A 294 9.22 6.42 -20.89
CA TYR A 294 9.89 6.41 -19.60
C TYR A 294 9.40 7.60 -18.79
N ASP A 295 8.70 7.31 -17.69
CA ASP A 295 8.79 8.11 -16.47
C ASP A 295 7.68 9.13 -16.11
N PHE A 296 6.43 8.64 -16.07
CA PHE A 296 5.33 9.32 -15.37
C PHE A 296 5.76 9.75 -13.95
N THR A 297 6.53 8.88 -13.29
CA THR A 297 7.07 9.04 -11.94
C THR A 297 8.09 10.18 -11.80
N THR A 298 9.04 10.36 -12.72
CA THR A 298 10.06 11.42 -12.63
C THR A 298 9.48 12.75 -13.05
N CYS A 299 8.61 12.80 -14.06
CA CYS A 299 7.92 14.06 -14.38
C CYS A 299 7.06 14.52 -13.19
N ALA A 300 6.25 13.64 -12.61
CA ALA A 300 5.48 13.95 -11.42
C ALA A 300 6.38 14.30 -10.22
N ARG A 301 7.47 13.57 -10.01
CA ARG A 301 8.42 13.80 -8.90
C ARG A 301 9.14 15.13 -9.05
N GLU A 302 9.71 15.46 -10.21
CA GLU A 302 10.39 16.73 -10.49
C GLU A 302 9.47 17.94 -10.34
N ARG A 303 8.19 17.78 -10.69
CA ARG A 303 7.19 18.85 -10.50
C ARG A 303 6.71 18.97 -9.07
N LEU A 304 6.48 17.87 -8.35
CA LEU A 304 6.20 17.88 -6.91
C LEU A 304 7.39 18.44 -6.12
N LEU A 305 8.62 18.15 -6.56
CA LEU A 305 9.87 18.73 -6.07
C LEU A 305 9.88 20.25 -6.24
N GLU A 306 9.63 20.75 -7.45
CA GLU A 306 9.58 22.18 -7.73
C GLU A 306 8.46 22.88 -6.95
N ALA A 307 7.28 22.25 -6.87
CA ALA A 307 6.13 22.71 -6.11
C ALA A 307 6.44 22.84 -4.62
N GLY A 308 6.88 21.74 -4.01
CA GLY A 308 7.19 21.65 -2.59
C GLY A 308 8.32 22.60 -2.19
N VAL A 309 9.42 22.64 -2.96
CA VAL A 309 10.56 23.53 -2.68
C VAL A 309 10.19 25.00 -2.79
N LYS A 310 9.29 25.37 -3.71
CA LYS A 310 8.84 26.76 -3.86
C LYS A 310 7.92 27.15 -2.70
N ILE A 311 6.98 26.28 -2.34
CA ILE A 311 6.08 26.48 -1.20
C ILE A 311 6.90 26.59 0.10
N TYR A 312 7.83 25.66 0.35
CA TYR A 312 8.68 25.63 1.55
C TYR A 312 9.51 26.90 1.73
N LYS A 313 10.10 27.44 0.65
CA LYS A 313 10.92 28.67 0.72
C LYS A 313 10.09 29.93 1.01
N GLU A 314 8.79 29.90 0.69
CA GLU A 314 7.89 31.02 0.94
C GLU A 314 7.32 30.97 2.37
N THR A 315 7.04 29.77 2.93
CA THR A 315 6.56 29.58 4.32
C THR A 315 7.64 29.70 5.42
N ASP A 316 8.89 29.31 5.14
CA ASP A 316 10.01 29.32 6.11
C ASP A 316 10.46 30.74 6.53
N ARG A 317 9.86 31.81 5.97
CA ARG A 317 10.14 33.18 6.40
C ARG A 317 9.33 33.64 7.61
N ASN A 318 8.22 32.99 8.01
CA ASN A 318 7.35 33.56 9.05
C ASN A 318 6.57 32.58 9.96
N SER A 319 6.66 31.25 9.87
CA SER A 319 5.83 30.38 10.72
C SER A 319 6.55 29.17 11.33
N ARG A 320 6.33 28.94 12.64
CA ARG A 320 6.80 27.78 13.43
C ARG A 320 5.81 26.60 13.41
N LEU A 321 4.89 26.57 12.45
CA LEU A 321 3.88 25.52 12.34
C LEU A 321 4.08 24.78 11.02
N LEU A 322 4.43 23.50 11.12
CA LEU A 322 4.43 22.58 9.99
C LEU A 322 3.01 22.51 9.43
N SER A 323 2.82 23.06 8.24
CA SER A 323 1.58 22.92 7.46
C SER A 323 1.45 21.47 6.97
N ALA A 324 0.23 21.00 6.73
CA ALA A 324 -0.03 19.67 6.16
C ALA A 324 0.65 19.43 4.79
N LEU A 325 1.13 20.51 4.14
CA LEU A 325 1.87 20.48 2.86
C LEU A 325 3.39 20.36 3.04
N ASP A 326 3.94 20.65 4.22
CA ASP A 326 5.36 20.38 4.53
C ASP A 326 5.67 18.86 4.48
N VAL A 327 4.64 18.04 4.74
CA VAL A 327 4.65 16.57 4.60
C VAL A 327 4.81 16.12 3.14
N VAL A 328 4.24 16.87 2.19
CA VAL A 328 4.34 16.57 0.75
C VAL A 328 5.70 17.03 0.21
N SER A 329 6.27 18.12 0.73
CA SER A 329 7.56 18.65 0.29
C SER A 329 8.78 17.90 0.83
N ALA A 330 8.70 17.29 2.01
CA ALA A 330 9.85 16.61 2.65
C ALA A 330 10.21 15.26 2.00
N ILE A 331 9.37 14.73 1.11
CA ILE A 331 9.56 13.45 0.42
C ILE A 331 10.62 13.55 -0.70
N ALA A 332 11.06 14.75 -1.05
CA ALA A 332 11.74 14.96 -2.31
C ALA A 332 12.94 15.92 -2.19
N THR A 333 14.13 15.45 -1.79
CA THR A 333 15.35 16.28 -1.91
C THR A 333 16.62 15.47 -2.17
N LYS A 334 17.04 15.34 -3.45
CA LYS A 334 18.32 15.87 -4.00
C LYS A 334 18.70 15.28 -5.39
N PRO A 335 19.54 15.98 -6.18
CA PRO A 335 19.80 15.67 -7.58
C PRO A 335 20.99 14.70 -7.74
N ILE A 336 20.92 13.79 -8.72
CA ILE A 336 22.08 12.99 -9.12
C ILE A 336 22.33 13.11 -10.63
N ARG A 337 23.59 13.43 -10.94
CA ARG A 337 24.19 13.53 -12.27
C ARG A 337 24.03 12.21 -13.03
N ALA A 338 23.50 12.30 -14.25
CA ALA A 338 23.35 11.16 -15.15
C ALA A 338 24.70 10.50 -15.49
N PRO A 339 24.83 9.16 -15.43
CA PRO A 339 25.85 8.43 -16.16
C PRO A 339 25.19 7.74 -17.35
N PHE A 340 25.05 8.49 -18.44
CA PHE A 340 24.58 8.03 -19.76
C PHE A 340 25.39 6.83 -20.31
N SER A 341 26.57 6.55 -19.74
CA SER A 341 27.49 5.49 -20.18
C SER A 341 27.21 4.09 -19.59
N LEU A 342 26.40 3.97 -18.53
CA LEU A 342 26.14 2.67 -17.89
C LEU A 342 25.06 1.86 -18.62
N PHE A 343 24.05 2.53 -19.17
CA PHE A 343 22.96 1.88 -19.91
C PHE A 343 23.40 1.32 -21.26
N GLN A 344 24.35 1.97 -21.95
CA GLN A 344 25.02 1.38 -23.11
C GLN A 344 25.76 0.10 -22.74
N LYS A 345 26.52 0.10 -21.62
CA LYS A 345 27.24 -1.09 -21.14
C LYS A 345 26.31 -2.25 -20.75
N ILE A 346 25.16 -1.96 -20.13
CA ILE A 346 24.18 -3.00 -19.75
C ILE A 346 23.52 -3.60 -21.01
N ARG A 347 23.17 -2.75 -21.99
CA ARG A 347 22.58 -3.19 -23.26
C ARG A 347 23.55 -4.03 -24.10
N GLU A 348 24.81 -3.64 -24.15
CA GLU A 348 25.88 -4.40 -24.81
C GLU A 348 26.14 -5.75 -24.13
N ARG A 349 26.16 -5.80 -22.79
CA ARG A 349 26.31 -7.07 -22.03
C ARG A 349 25.16 -8.03 -22.27
N ARG A 350 23.91 -7.53 -22.33
CA ARG A 350 22.73 -8.37 -22.62
C ARG A 350 22.73 -8.88 -24.06
N ARG A 351 23.21 -8.08 -25.02
CA ARG A 351 23.37 -8.51 -26.42
C ARG A 351 24.43 -9.60 -26.57
N ALA A 352 25.61 -9.40 -25.98
CA ALA A 352 26.70 -10.38 -26.01
C ALA A 352 26.30 -11.73 -25.38
N ARG A 353 25.50 -11.71 -24.30
CA ARG A 353 25.00 -12.92 -23.64
C ARG A 353 24.02 -13.69 -24.53
N ARG A 354 23.11 -12.99 -25.22
CA ARG A 354 22.18 -13.61 -26.18
C ARG A 354 22.90 -14.19 -27.40
N GLU A 355 23.95 -13.54 -27.88
CA GLU A 355 24.76 -14.03 -28.99
C GLU A 355 25.60 -15.26 -28.60
N GLN A 356 26.06 -15.36 -27.34
CA GLN A 356 26.68 -16.57 -26.80
C GLN A 356 25.69 -17.73 -26.61
N GLU A 357 24.47 -17.44 -26.14
CA GLU A 357 23.42 -18.45 -25.91
C GLU A 357 22.81 -18.98 -27.22
N ALA A 358 22.88 -18.21 -28.31
CA ALA A 358 22.35 -18.58 -29.62
C ALA A 358 23.32 -19.44 -30.48
N SER A 359 24.51 -19.77 -29.98
CA SER A 359 25.47 -20.61 -30.72
C SER A 359 25.14 -22.11 -30.57
N PRO A 360 24.81 -22.83 -31.65
CA PRO A 360 24.35 -24.22 -31.56
C PRO A 360 25.54 -25.18 -31.58
N SER A 361 26.01 -25.60 -30.40
CA SER A 361 26.87 -26.77 -30.24
C SER A 361 26.17 -27.82 -29.38
N ARG A 362 25.12 -28.45 -29.92
CA ARG A 362 24.57 -29.69 -29.35
C ARG A 362 24.95 -30.87 -30.24
N VAL A 363 25.95 -31.61 -29.77
CA VAL A 363 26.22 -32.98 -30.20
C VAL A 363 24.96 -33.83 -29.92
N PRO A 364 24.50 -34.64 -30.88
CA PRO A 364 23.30 -35.45 -30.69
C PRO A 364 23.52 -36.51 -29.60
N ILE A 365 22.61 -36.56 -28.64
CA ILE A 365 22.55 -37.59 -27.60
C ILE A 365 21.95 -38.86 -28.23
N PRO A 366 22.57 -40.04 -28.09
CA PRO A 366 22.02 -41.27 -28.64
C PRO A 366 20.76 -41.67 -27.88
N VAL A 367 19.69 -41.95 -28.63
CA VAL A 367 18.39 -42.40 -28.12
C VAL A 367 18.51 -43.86 -27.65
N PRO A 368 18.03 -44.22 -26.45
CA PRO A 368 18.07 -45.59 -25.99
C PRO A 368 17.05 -46.44 -26.75
N VAL A 369 17.53 -47.56 -27.30
CA VAL A 369 16.74 -48.58 -28.00
C VAL A 369 15.78 -49.24 -27.02
N ARG A 370 14.48 -49.18 -27.35
CA ARG A 370 13.38 -49.75 -26.56
C ARG A 370 13.29 -51.26 -26.84
N ILE A 371 13.73 -52.08 -25.90
CA ILE A 371 13.56 -53.54 -25.96
C ILE A 371 12.07 -53.85 -25.74
N GLN A 372 11.41 -54.39 -26.77
CA GLN A 372 10.08 -54.97 -26.67
C GLN A 372 10.19 -56.27 -25.87
N THR A 373 9.48 -56.36 -24.74
CA THR A 373 9.25 -57.63 -24.05
C THR A 373 7.88 -58.14 -24.46
N GLU A 374 7.87 -59.27 -25.17
CA GLU A 374 6.67 -60.02 -25.52
C GLU A 374 5.98 -60.51 -24.24
N ARG A 375 4.72 -60.11 -24.05
CA ARG A 375 3.83 -60.72 -23.05
C ARG A 375 3.13 -61.90 -23.71
N GLY A 376 3.49 -63.12 -23.30
CA GLY A 376 2.72 -64.32 -23.59
C GLY A 376 1.34 -64.33 -22.91
N PRO A 377 0.39 -65.13 -23.41
CA PRO A 377 -0.99 -65.13 -22.95
C PRO A 377 -1.18 -66.00 -21.71
N ARG A 378 -2.10 -65.58 -20.83
CA ARG A 378 -2.73 -66.40 -19.76
C ARG A 378 -4.10 -65.81 -19.42
N PRO A 379 -5.00 -66.63 -18.84
CA PRO A 379 -5.72 -67.76 -19.41
C PRO A 379 -7.02 -67.34 -20.13
#